data_AF-A0A832WQG3-F1
#
_entry.id   AF-A0A832WQG3-F1
#
_cell.length_a   1.000
_cell.length_b   1.000
_cell.length_c   1.000
_cell.angle_alpha   90.00
_cell.angle_beta   90.00
_cell.angle_gamma   90.00
#
_symmetry.space_group_name_H-M   'P 1'
#
loop_
_entity.id
_entity.type
_entity.pdbx_description
1 polymer ?
#
loop_
_entity_poly.entity_id
_entity_poly.type
_entity_poly.pdbx_seq_one_letter_code
_entity_poly.pdbx_strand_id
1 'polypeptide(L)'
;MEKRCIAIKKEGHLSRVELGIEEAILVFLIAIELLDFFRVIHPVLEFIEKTLAIMAVCYLTYKVSITRVFFGHRKFWPDIMVIAGYLLLSVKVIIGFFIGVAAEKSVLSPFYSLVITNMDIIEKVCFNLGVLLIFVTSIVLVREKIGKPSFLYIIHENSAADSSAKKVFRALFIYVSFLAFFILVFNFVVEWLATTVDAPIMIIVMLMLLFVIVKHKSRMDAESLLLRITEASEEFYERVILMFQKKSRIAIGIIGVLVLHMVVEVGHFIIPYTTGLALPWYFPQLGPGHEPILLPMLRDFTLASGILQQFFVILVYMMNIIAILMLFIAPAYIWYYLYKDKKIVPGHLTWLFFGMLSVFFIAPVFRMRSFGSQLLIGTDILTQQIPFIQNVFYAILVGVVVSLIFILLHRKFPKRTAKVGFFFALVYFAFYLWYFVVDLWGYYINAIIVMFQNYQFVIGTHFFIFFALTILFYIGGYVMLIYEVYAKQKM
;
A
#
# COMPACT_ATOMS: atom_id res chain seq x y z
N MET A 1 -9.23 -21.93 -26.29
CA MET A 1 -9.27 -20.76 -27.18
C MET A 1 -8.23 -20.96 -28.26
N GLU A 2 -8.67 -21.27 -29.48
CA GLU A 2 -7.80 -21.41 -30.66
C GLU A 2 -7.12 -20.06 -30.96
N LYS A 3 -5.78 -20.05 -30.95
CA LYS A 3 -4.99 -18.90 -31.42
C LYS A 3 -4.91 -18.96 -32.95
N ARG A 4 -5.69 -18.13 -33.64
CA ARG A 4 -5.48 -17.85 -35.06
C ARG A 4 -4.25 -16.94 -35.22
N CYS A 5 -3.23 -17.44 -35.92
CA CYS A 5 -2.16 -16.61 -36.47
C CYS A 5 -2.74 -15.76 -37.61
N ILE A 6 -2.71 -14.44 -37.46
CA ILE A 6 -2.97 -13.50 -38.54
C ILE A 6 -1.62 -12.96 -39.01
N ALA A 7 -1.29 -13.25 -40.28
CA ALA A 7 -0.17 -12.63 -40.98
C ALA A 7 -0.60 -11.23 -41.45
N ILE A 8 0.14 -10.19 -41.04
CA ILE A 8 -0.10 -8.81 -41.48
C ILE A 8 0.82 -8.48 -42.65
N LYS A 9 0.24 -8.32 -43.83
CA LYS A 9 0.88 -7.69 -45.00
C LYS A 9 0.61 -6.18 -44.93
N LYS A 10 1.68 -5.39 -44.91
CA LYS A 10 1.66 -3.94 -44.61
C LYS A 10 1.60 -3.14 -45.91
N GLU A 11 0.41 -2.73 -46.33
CA GLU A 11 0.22 -1.71 -47.39
C GLU A 11 -0.89 -0.72 -46.99
N GLY A 12 -0.50 0.54 -46.83
CA GLY A 12 -1.27 1.73 -47.21
C GLY A 12 -2.65 2.03 -46.60
N HIS A 13 -3.20 1.23 -45.69
CA HIS A 13 -4.53 1.49 -45.11
C HIS A 13 -4.45 2.15 -43.74
N LEU A 14 -5.15 3.28 -43.58
CA LEU A 14 -5.61 3.79 -42.29
C LEU A 14 -6.40 2.68 -41.60
N SER A 15 -5.74 1.94 -40.71
CA SER A 15 -6.38 0.97 -39.83
C SER A 15 -7.37 1.73 -38.96
N ARG A 16 -8.66 1.45 -39.12
CA ARG A 16 -9.64 1.81 -38.11
C ARG A 16 -9.21 1.11 -36.82
N VAL A 17 -8.85 1.90 -35.82
CA VAL A 17 -8.64 1.40 -34.46
C VAL A 17 -10.03 1.01 -33.96
N GLU A 18 -10.35 -0.28 -34.05
CA GLU A 18 -11.52 -0.85 -33.37
C GLU A 18 -11.16 -0.93 -31.88
N LEU A 19 -11.35 0.19 -31.17
CA LEU A 19 -11.27 0.20 -29.71
C LEU A 19 -12.31 -0.78 -29.19
N GLY A 20 -11.85 -1.85 -28.54
CA GLY A 20 -12.74 -2.74 -27.80
C GLY A 20 -13.36 -2.01 -26.61
N ILE A 21 -14.43 -2.59 -26.08
CA ILE A 21 -15.13 -2.04 -24.91
C ILE A 21 -14.19 -1.95 -23.71
N GLU A 22 -13.24 -2.87 -23.59
CA GLU A 22 -12.26 -2.93 -22.50
C GLU A 22 -11.30 -1.73 -22.55
N GLU A 23 -10.79 -1.38 -23.73
CA GLU A 23 -9.92 -0.22 -23.94
C GLU A 23 -10.68 1.09 -23.72
N ALA A 24 -11.94 1.16 -24.16
CA ALA A 24 -12.78 2.34 -23.92
C ALA A 24 -13.03 2.56 -22.42
N ILE A 25 -13.32 1.50 -21.66
CA ILE A 25 -13.46 1.57 -20.20
C ILE A 25 -12.15 2.00 -19.55
N LEU A 26 -11.01 1.45 -19.98
CA LEU A 26 -9.71 1.81 -19.43
C LEU A 26 -9.34 3.28 -19.69
N VAL A 27 -9.56 3.76 -20.92
CA VAL A 27 -9.34 5.17 -21.27
C VAL A 27 -10.26 6.10 -20.48
N PHE A 28 -11.52 5.70 -20.28
CA PHE A 28 -12.47 6.43 -19.46
C PHE A 28 -12.04 6.50 -17.99
N LEU A 29 -11.60 5.38 -17.41
CA LEU A 29 -11.04 5.35 -16.05
C LEU A 29 -9.82 6.26 -15.96
N ILE A 30 -8.86 6.14 -16.87
CA ILE A 30 -7.67 7.01 -16.93
C ILE A 30 -8.05 8.50 -16.99
N ALA A 31 -9.07 8.85 -17.79
CA ALA A 31 -9.52 10.23 -17.90
C ALA A 31 -10.20 10.73 -16.62
N ILE A 32 -11.01 9.88 -15.98
CA ILE A 32 -11.60 10.14 -14.66
C ILE A 32 -10.51 10.40 -13.62
N GLU A 33 -9.47 9.56 -13.58
CA GLU A 33 -8.34 9.68 -12.65
C GLU A 33 -7.57 10.98 -12.82
N LEU A 34 -7.36 11.40 -14.07
CA LEU A 34 -6.77 12.70 -14.35
C LEU A 34 -7.64 13.85 -13.84
N LEU A 35 -8.96 13.76 -14.02
CA LEU A 35 -9.88 14.79 -13.54
C LEU A 35 -9.96 14.83 -12.02
N ASP A 36 -9.91 13.67 -11.36
CA ASP A 36 -9.85 13.55 -9.90
C ASP A 36 -8.55 14.17 -9.34
N PHE A 37 -7.40 13.91 -9.99
CA PHE A 37 -6.14 14.56 -9.62
C PHE A 37 -6.20 16.08 -9.60
N PHE A 38 -6.87 16.67 -10.59
CA PHE A 38 -7.06 18.12 -10.66
C PHE A 38 -8.23 18.62 -9.80
N ARG A 39 -8.92 17.72 -9.09
CA ARG A 39 -10.13 17.99 -8.28
C ARG A 39 -11.25 18.64 -9.08
N VAL A 40 -11.42 18.22 -10.33
CA VAL A 40 -12.47 18.72 -11.24
C VAL A 40 -13.64 17.74 -11.35
N ILE A 41 -13.52 16.57 -10.72
CA ILE A 41 -14.53 15.52 -10.81
C ILE A 41 -15.80 15.89 -10.02
N HIS A 42 -16.95 15.54 -10.59
CA HIS A 42 -18.22 15.68 -9.89
C HIS A 42 -18.38 14.53 -8.87
N PRO A 43 -18.96 14.75 -7.67
CA PRO A 43 -19.07 13.72 -6.61
C PRO A 43 -19.69 12.39 -7.06
N VAL A 44 -20.62 12.44 -8.02
CA VAL A 44 -21.26 11.24 -8.60
C VAL A 44 -20.27 10.40 -9.41
N LEU A 45 -19.36 11.04 -10.15
CA LEU A 45 -18.33 10.34 -10.92
C LEU A 45 -17.29 9.73 -9.98
N GLU A 46 -16.91 10.42 -8.90
CA GLU A 46 -16.04 9.88 -7.86
C GLU A 46 -16.66 8.62 -7.21
N PHE A 47 -17.97 8.66 -6.90
CA PHE A 47 -18.67 7.47 -6.40
C PHE A 47 -18.65 6.30 -7.40
N ILE A 48 -18.84 6.57 -8.69
CA ILE A 48 -18.80 5.55 -9.75
C ILE A 48 -17.39 4.94 -9.85
N GLU A 49 -16.37 5.79 -9.84
CA GLU A 49 -14.96 5.40 -9.87
C GLU A 49 -14.61 4.47 -8.71
N LYS A 50 -14.89 4.87 -7.46
CA LYS A 50 -14.61 4.03 -6.28
C LYS A 50 -15.38 2.71 -6.32
N THR A 51 -16.62 2.73 -6.80
CA THR A 51 -17.41 1.51 -6.97
C THR A 51 -16.78 0.57 -8.01
N LEU A 52 -16.33 1.11 -9.15
CA LEU A 52 -15.64 0.35 -10.19
C LEU A 52 -14.31 -0.23 -9.67
N ALA A 53 -13.55 0.54 -8.88
CA ALA A 53 -12.32 0.08 -8.25
C ALA A 53 -12.58 -1.11 -7.31
N ILE A 54 -13.57 -1.03 -6.42
CA ILE A 54 -13.95 -2.13 -5.52
C ILE A 54 -14.41 -3.36 -6.31
N MET A 55 -15.20 -3.17 -7.37
CA MET A 55 -15.62 -4.27 -8.24
C MET A 55 -14.42 -4.92 -8.96
N ALA A 56 -13.45 -4.13 -9.41
CA ALA A 56 -12.23 -4.63 -10.01
C ALA A 56 -11.40 -5.48 -9.03
N VAL A 57 -11.27 -5.06 -7.76
CA VAL A 57 -10.61 -5.86 -6.71
C VAL A 57 -11.30 -7.19 -6.49
N CYS A 58 -12.63 -7.17 -6.39
CA CYS A 58 -13.42 -8.40 -6.22
C CYS A 58 -13.24 -9.34 -7.41
N TYR A 59 -13.27 -8.79 -8.63
CA TYR A 59 -13.04 -9.54 -9.85
C TYR A 59 -11.63 -10.14 -9.91
N LEU A 60 -10.58 -9.36 -9.60
CA LEU A 60 -9.20 -9.83 -9.56
C LEU A 60 -9.02 -10.93 -8.50
N THR A 61 -9.58 -10.74 -7.31
CA THR A 61 -9.57 -11.73 -6.22
C THR A 61 -10.26 -13.03 -6.65
N TYR A 62 -11.37 -12.92 -7.38
CA TYR A 62 -12.08 -14.07 -7.95
C TYR A 62 -11.28 -14.77 -9.07
N LYS A 63 -10.61 -14.01 -9.96
CA LYS A 63 -9.77 -14.55 -11.05
C LYS A 63 -8.56 -15.30 -10.49
N VAL A 64 -7.94 -14.75 -9.45
CA VAL A 64 -6.87 -15.37 -8.67
C VAL A 64 -7.34 -16.68 -8.01
N SER A 65 -8.59 -16.71 -7.52
CA SER A 65 -9.20 -17.79 -6.76
C SER A 65 -8.50 -18.03 -5.41
N ILE A 66 -9.10 -17.54 -4.33
CA ILE A 66 -8.62 -17.72 -2.95
C ILE A 66 -8.42 -19.22 -2.65
N THR A 67 -9.37 -20.07 -3.06
CA THR A 67 -9.26 -21.52 -2.90
C THR A 67 -8.10 -22.12 -3.68
N ARG A 68 -7.76 -21.60 -4.87
CA ARG A 68 -6.52 -22.01 -5.57
C ARG A 68 -5.28 -21.65 -4.77
N VAL A 69 -5.22 -20.48 -4.14
CA VAL A 69 -4.09 -20.07 -3.29
C VAL A 69 -3.94 -21.00 -2.08
N PHE A 70 -5.03 -21.26 -1.37
CA PHE A 70 -5.01 -22.02 -0.12
C PHE A 70 -5.00 -23.54 -0.30
N PHE A 71 -5.71 -24.09 -1.30
CA PHE A 71 -5.92 -25.52 -1.50
C PHE A 71 -5.34 -26.06 -2.82
N GLY A 72 -4.77 -25.21 -3.68
CA GLY A 72 -4.13 -25.62 -4.93
C GLY A 72 -5.10 -25.92 -6.07
N HIS A 73 -6.40 -25.78 -5.85
CA HIS A 73 -7.44 -25.97 -6.86
C HIS A 73 -8.60 -25.00 -6.62
N ARG A 74 -9.28 -24.61 -7.70
CA ARG A 74 -10.35 -23.60 -7.67
C ARG A 74 -11.69 -24.22 -7.28
N LYS A 75 -12.43 -23.56 -6.39
CA LYS A 75 -13.81 -23.89 -6.06
C LYS A 75 -14.66 -22.62 -6.17
N PHE A 76 -15.63 -22.64 -7.09
CA PHE A 76 -16.45 -21.49 -7.45
C PHE A 76 -17.24 -20.90 -6.26
N TRP A 77 -18.08 -21.71 -5.61
CA TRP A 77 -18.94 -21.24 -4.52
C TRP A 77 -18.17 -20.74 -3.30
N PRO A 78 -17.16 -21.47 -2.77
CA PRO A 78 -16.37 -20.97 -1.65
C PRO A 78 -15.61 -19.67 -1.97
N ASP A 79 -15.08 -19.49 -3.18
CA ASP A 79 -14.44 -18.23 -3.57
C ASP A 79 -15.43 -17.05 -3.50
N ILE A 80 -16.64 -17.22 -4.04
CA ILE A 80 -17.68 -16.17 -4.00
C ILE A 80 -18.10 -15.86 -2.57
N MET A 81 -18.31 -16.88 -1.73
CA MET A 81 -18.71 -16.67 -0.33
C MET A 81 -17.65 -15.93 0.47
N VAL A 82 -16.37 -16.24 0.26
CA VAL A 82 -15.27 -15.54 0.93
C VAL A 82 -15.17 -14.09 0.44
N ILE A 83 -15.27 -13.84 -0.87
CA ILE A 83 -15.23 -12.47 -1.43
C ILE A 83 -16.41 -11.64 -0.92
N ALA A 84 -17.62 -12.21 -0.92
CA ALA A 84 -18.80 -11.55 -0.35
C ALA A 84 -18.59 -11.25 1.15
N GLY A 85 -18.00 -12.20 1.89
CA GLY A 85 -17.64 -12.00 3.29
C GLY A 85 -16.65 -10.84 3.48
N TYR A 86 -15.62 -10.76 2.63
CA TYR A 86 -14.63 -9.68 2.67
C TYR A 86 -15.23 -8.32 2.33
N LEU A 87 -16.11 -8.24 1.32
CA LEU A 87 -16.84 -7.02 0.99
C LEU A 87 -17.67 -6.52 2.16
N LEU A 88 -18.40 -7.41 2.82
CA LEU A 88 -19.20 -7.07 4.00
C LEU A 88 -18.34 -6.59 5.17
N LEU A 89 -17.16 -7.19 5.38
CA LEU A 89 -16.21 -6.70 6.38
C LEU A 89 -15.58 -5.35 6.02
N SER A 90 -15.50 -5.02 4.73
CA SER A 90 -14.94 -3.75 4.24
C SER A 90 -15.97 -2.60 4.22
N VAL A 91 -17.21 -2.83 4.68
CA VAL A 91 -18.28 -1.81 4.61
C VAL A 91 -17.92 -0.53 5.36
N LYS A 92 -17.12 -0.62 6.43
CA LYS A 92 -16.62 0.55 7.18
C LYS A 92 -15.83 1.51 6.28
N VAL A 93 -14.99 0.98 5.38
CA VAL A 93 -14.22 1.80 4.43
C VAL A 93 -15.16 2.55 3.48
N ILE A 94 -16.21 1.86 2.99
CA ILE A 94 -17.23 2.43 2.12
C ILE A 94 -18.04 3.53 2.83
N ILE A 95 -18.40 3.31 4.10
CA ILE A 95 -19.09 4.31 4.93
C ILE A 95 -18.20 5.52 5.18
N GLY A 96 -16.91 5.31 5.47
CA GLY A 96 -15.93 6.39 5.62
C GLY A 96 -15.84 7.27 4.37
N PHE A 97 -15.86 6.65 3.18
CA PHE A 97 -15.96 7.37 1.92
C PHE A 97 -17.26 8.18 1.80
N PHE A 98 -18.42 7.60 2.14
CA PHE A 98 -19.69 8.34 2.11
C PHE A 98 -19.71 9.53 3.06
N ILE A 99 -19.09 9.43 4.24
CA ILE A 99 -18.94 10.57 5.16
C ILE A 99 -18.13 11.68 4.51
N GLY A 100 -17.03 11.33 3.81
CA GLY A 100 -16.20 12.29 3.09
C GLY A 100 -16.96 13.02 1.98
N VAL A 101 -17.67 12.29 1.13
CA VAL A 101 -18.40 12.85 -0.02
C VAL A 101 -19.70 13.54 0.38
N ALA A 102 -20.32 13.17 1.49
CA ALA A 102 -21.56 13.81 1.96
C ALA A 102 -21.41 15.32 2.26
N ALA A 103 -20.18 15.80 2.48
CA ALA A 103 -19.88 17.22 2.62
C ALA A 103 -20.12 18.00 1.31
N GLU A 104 -20.06 17.31 0.16
CA GLU A 104 -20.25 17.90 -1.15
C GLU A 104 -21.71 17.77 -1.60
N LYS A 105 -22.34 18.89 -1.96
CA LYS A 105 -23.75 18.88 -2.41
C LYS A 105 -23.86 18.11 -3.71
N SER A 106 -24.53 16.96 -3.69
CA SER A 106 -24.72 16.10 -4.87
C SER A 106 -26.15 15.55 -4.95
N VAL A 107 -26.52 15.00 -6.10
CA VAL A 107 -27.81 14.31 -6.29
C VAL A 107 -27.93 13.08 -5.38
N LEU A 108 -26.80 12.51 -4.95
CA LEU A 108 -26.74 11.33 -4.08
C LEU A 108 -26.74 11.68 -2.57
N SER A 109 -26.76 12.96 -2.20
CA SER A 109 -26.77 13.37 -0.79
C SER A 109 -27.88 12.72 0.07
N PRO A 110 -29.12 12.51 -0.42
CA PRO A 110 -30.14 11.78 0.36
C PRO A 110 -29.76 10.33 0.65
N PHE A 111 -29.10 9.66 -0.31
CA PHE A 111 -28.62 8.30 -0.14
C PHE A 111 -27.46 8.24 0.87
N TYR A 112 -26.48 9.16 0.76
CA TYR A 112 -25.38 9.22 1.73
C TYR A 112 -25.89 9.49 3.15
N SER A 113 -26.83 10.42 3.31
CA SER A 113 -27.45 10.72 4.60
C SER A 113 -28.16 9.52 5.20
N LEU A 114 -28.88 8.73 4.39
CA LEU A 114 -29.51 7.50 4.84
C LEU A 114 -28.48 6.50 5.37
N VAL A 115 -27.36 6.31 4.66
CA VAL A 115 -26.30 5.38 5.09
C VAL A 115 -25.64 5.87 6.37
N ILE A 116 -25.26 7.15 6.44
CA ILE A 116 -24.61 7.75 7.62
C ILE A 116 -25.52 7.66 8.85
N THR A 117 -26.81 7.94 8.70
CA THR A 117 -27.78 7.86 9.81
C THR A 117 -27.90 6.44 10.37
N ASN A 118 -27.68 5.42 9.54
CA ASN A 118 -27.78 4.01 9.91
C ASN A 118 -26.42 3.30 10.03
N MET A 119 -25.31 4.05 10.07
CA MET A 119 -23.96 3.50 9.94
C MET A 119 -23.66 2.39 10.97
N ASP A 120 -24.03 2.60 12.23
CA ASP A 120 -23.76 1.65 13.32
C ASP A 120 -24.48 0.30 13.11
N ILE A 121 -25.72 0.34 12.63
CA ILE A 121 -26.50 -0.87 12.33
C ILE A 121 -25.92 -1.58 11.10
N ILE A 122 -25.63 -0.82 10.04
CA ILE A 122 -25.07 -1.36 8.80
C ILE A 122 -23.72 -2.04 9.08
N GLU A 123 -22.82 -1.38 9.80
CA GLU A 123 -21.51 -1.93 10.15
C GLU A 123 -21.65 -3.22 10.96
N LYS A 124 -22.48 -3.24 12.02
CA LYS A 124 -22.67 -4.43 12.85
C LYS A 124 -23.27 -5.59 12.07
N VAL A 125 -24.30 -5.35 11.26
CA VAL A 125 -24.97 -6.40 10.48
C VAL A 125 -24.03 -6.95 9.42
N CYS A 126 -23.39 -6.09 8.63
CA CYS A 126 -22.44 -6.50 7.60
C CYS A 126 -21.23 -7.23 8.22
N PHE A 127 -20.68 -6.74 9.33
CA PHE A 127 -19.57 -7.40 10.00
C PHE A 127 -19.91 -8.83 10.43
N ASN A 128 -21.04 -9.02 11.12
CA ASN A 128 -21.46 -10.34 11.59
C ASN A 128 -21.77 -11.30 10.43
N LEU A 129 -22.45 -10.82 9.38
CA LEU A 129 -22.72 -11.62 8.18
C LEU A 129 -21.43 -11.99 7.45
N GLY A 130 -20.47 -11.06 7.34
CA GLY A 130 -19.19 -11.31 6.70
C GLY A 130 -18.38 -12.36 7.44
N VAL A 131 -18.26 -12.23 8.76
CA VAL A 131 -17.64 -13.24 9.65
C VAL A 131 -18.31 -14.60 9.49
N LEU A 132 -19.65 -14.65 9.49
CA LEU A 132 -20.42 -15.88 9.37
C LEU A 132 -20.18 -16.57 8.03
N LEU A 133 -20.17 -15.84 6.92
CA LEU A 133 -19.89 -16.40 5.59
C LEU A 133 -18.50 -17.04 5.52
N ILE A 134 -17.47 -16.37 6.06
CA ILE A 134 -16.11 -16.90 6.09
C ILE A 134 -16.05 -18.14 6.99
N PHE A 135 -16.74 -18.12 8.13
CA PHE A 135 -16.79 -19.24 9.07
C PHE A 135 -17.46 -20.47 8.46
N VAL A 136 -18.66 -20.31 7.88
CA VAL A 136 -19.37 -21.41 7.17
C VAL A 136 -18.51 -21.96 6.04
N THR A 137 -17.88 -21.09 5.25
CA THR A 137 -16.99 -21.52 4.16
C THR A 137 -15.79 -22.32 4.69
N SER A 138 -15.22 -21.93 5.83
CA SER A 138 -14.14 -22.68 6.47
C SER A 138 -14.56 -24.11 6.84
N ILE A 139 -15.80 -24.30 7.32
CA ILE A 139 -16.36 -25.61 7.68
C ILE A 139 -16.59 -26.48 6.43
N VAL A 140 -17.16 -25.90 5.37
CA VAL A 140 -17.40 -26.58 4.09
C VAL A 140 -16.08 -27.11 3.52
N LEU A 141 -15.01 -26.32 3.58
CA LEU A 141 -13.71 -26.65 3.01
C LEU A 141 -12.87 -27.64 3.84
N VAL A 142 -13.28 -28.00 5.07
CA VAL A 142 -12.56 -29.01 5.89
C VAL A 142 -12.39 -30.34 5.16
N ARG A 143 -13.39 -30.72 4.36
CA ARG A 143 -13.43 -32.02 3.66
C ARG A 143 -12.65 -32.01 2.35
N GLU A 144 -12.21 -30.85 1.88
CA GLU A 144 -11.50 -30.74 0.61
C GLU A 144 -10.10 -31.32 0.67
N LYS A 145 -9.59 -31.82 -0.46
CA LYS A 145 -8.22 -32.34 -0.54
C LYS A 145 -7.25 -31.18 -0.74
N ILE A 146 -6.12 -31.18 -0.04
CA ILE A 146 -5.12 -30.12 -0.19
C ILE A 146 -4.18 -30.47 -1.35
N GLY A 147 -4.25 -29.73 -2.46
CA GLY A 147 -3.40 -29.91 -3.63
C GLY A 147 -2.03 -29.25 -3.49
N LYS A 148 -1.03 -29.74 -4.23
CA LYS A 148 0.28 -29.08 -4.40
C LYS A 148 0.31 -28.28 -5.71
N PRO A 149 0.92 -27.08 -5.74
CA PRO A 149 1.41 -26.30 -4.61
C PRO A 149 0.27 -25.44 -4.01
N SER A 150 0.24 -25.27 -2.68
CA SER A 150 -0.73 -24.41 -2.00
C SER A 150 -0.25 -23.97 -0.61
N PHE A 151 -0.82 -22.90 -0.08
CA PHE A 151 -0.44 -22.40 1.25
C PHE A 151 -0.73 -23.42 2.36
N LEU A 152 -1.92 -24.04 2.36
CA LEU A 152 -2.27 -25.03 3.38
C LEU A 152 -1.42 -26.29 3.26
N TYR A 153 -0.98 -26.65 2.05
CA TYR A 153 -0.07 -27.79 1.86
C TYR A 153 1.24 -27.61 2.61
N ILE A 154 1.79 -26.39 2.64
CA ILE A 154 3.06 -26.07 3.28
C ILE A 154 2.99 -26.22 4.80
N ILE A 155 1.80 -26.00 5.38
CA ILE A 155 1.61 -25.96 6.85
C ILE A 155 1.09 -27.29 7.39
N HIS A 156 0.09 -27.89 6.72
CA HIS A 156 -0.65 -29.06 7.24
C HIS A 156 -0.29 -30.39 6.54
N GLU A 157 0.64 -30.39 5.58
CA GLU A 157 1.14 -31.55 4.83
C GLU A 157 0.09 -32.65 4.56
N ASN A 158 -0.64 -32.54 3.44
CA ASN A 158 -1.55 -33.55 2.82
C ASN A 158 -2.46 -34.42 3.72
N SER A 159 -2.59 -34.14 5.02
CA SER A 159 -3.26 -35.05 5.95
C SER A 159 -4.78 -34.88 5.84
N ALA A 160 -5.47 -35.95 5.45
CA ALA A 160 -6.90 -36.04 5.63
C ALA A 160 -7.21 -35.92 7.13
N ALA A 161 -8.19 -35.11 7.49
CA ALA A 161 -8.59 -34.93 8.89
C ALA A 161 -9.49 -36.10 9.31
N ASP A 162 -8.87 -37.20 9.76
CA ASP A 162 -9.61 -38.44 10.05
C ASP A 162 -10.44 -38.34 11.34
N SER A 163 -10.00 -37.59 12.35
CA SER A 163 -10.74 -37.40 13.61
C SER A 163 -11.52 -36.08 13.66
N SER A 164 -12.61 -36.06 14.43
CA SER A 164 -13.43 -34.85 14.63
C SER A 164 -12.61 -33.68 15.19
N ALA A 165 -11.68 -33.93 16.11
CA ALA A 165 -10.78 -32.91 16.63
C ALA A 165 -9.88 -32.31 15.53
N LYS A 166 -9.29 -33.15 14.65
CA LYS A 166 -8.51 -32.69 13.49
C LYS A 166 -9.37 -31.88 12.52
N LYS A 167 -10.63 -32.25 12.32
CA LYS A 167 -11.58 -31.50 11.47
C LYS A 167 -11.86 -30.11 12.04
N VAL A 168 -12.10 -29.99 13.35
CA VAL A 168 -12.31 -28.70 14.03
C VAL A 168 -11.05 -27.84 13.95
N PHE A 169 -9.89 -28.39 14.28
CA PHE A 169 -8.62 -27.66 14.17
C PHE A 169 -8.37 -27.15 12.75
N ARG A 170 -8.63 -28.01 11.75
CA ARG A 170 -8.51 -27.64 10.34
C ARG A 170 -9.49 -26.54 9.93
N ALA A 171 -10.75 -26.59 10.39
CA ALA A 171 -11.72 -25.52 10.15
C ALA A 171 -11.22 -24.19 10.72
N LEU A 172 -10.80 -24.18 11.99
CA LEU A 172 -10.28 -22.99 12.65
C LEU A 172 -9.04 -22.44 11.94
N PHE A 173 -8.15 -23.32 11.48
CA PHE A 173 -6.96 -22.90 10.75
C PHE A 173 -7.31 -22.27 9.39
N ILE A 174 -8.22 -22.88 8.62
CA ILE A 174 -8.73 -22.31 7.37
C ILE A 174 -9.38 -20.95 7.64
N TYR A 175 -10.21 -20.87 8.68
CA TYR A 175 -10.89 -19.66 9.11
C TYR A 175 -9.91 -18.53 9.42
N VAL A 176 -8.94 -18.78 10.30
CA VAL A 176 -7.89 -17.81 10.66
C VAL A 176 -7.04 -17.43 9.45
N SER A 177 -6.76 -18.37 8.53
CA SER A 177 -6.03 -18.09 7.29
C SER A 177 -6.80 -17.15 6.36
N PHE A 178 -8.12 -17.33 6.24
CA PHE A 178 -8.97 -16.41 5.49
C PHE A 178 -9.08 -15.04 6.17
N LEU A 179 -9.14 -14.97 7.49
CA LEU A 179 -9.09 -13.69 8.19
C LEU A 179 -7.73 -13.00 8.01
N ALA A 180 -6.62 -13.74 8.07
CA ALA A 180 -5.29 -13.19 7.82
C ALA A 180 -5.19 -12.65 6.38
N PHE A 181 -5.67 -13.39 5.39
CA PHE A 181 -5.70 -12.90 4.00
C PHE A 181 -6.60 -11.67 3.84
N PHE A 182 -7.75 -11.63 4.53
CA PHE A 182 -8.59 -10.45 4.57
C PHE A 182 -7.81 -9.23 5.06
N ILE A 183 -7.25 -9.31 6.27
CA ILE A 183 -6.61 -8.16 6.92
C ILE A 183 -5.37 -7.72 6.15
N LEU A 184 -4.51 -8.67 5.77
CA LEU A 184 -3.17 -8.37 5.27
C LEU A 184 -3.13 -8.08 3.77
N VAL A 185 -4.07 -8.64 3.01
CA VAL A 185 -4.05 -8.52 1.55
C VAL A 185 -5.30 -7.81 1.05
N PHE A 186 -6.49 -8.35 1.32
CA PHE A 186 -7.71 -7.82 0.71
C PHE A 186 -8.06 -6.42 1.23
N ASN A 187 -8.13 -6.24 2.55
CA ASN A 187 -8.45 -4.97 3.18
C ASN A 187 -7.42 -3.91 2.80
N PHE A 188 -6.14 -4.28 2.80
CA PHE A 188 -5.07 -3.40 2.34
C PHE A 188 -5.23 -3.01 0.86
N VAL A 189 -5.55 -3.94 -0.04
CA VAL A 189 -5.76 -3.63 -1.47
C VAL A 189 -7.01 -2.77 -1.69
N VAL A 190 -8.11 -3.06 -0.97
CA VAL A 190 -9.33 -2.23 -1.02
C VAL A 190 -9.07 -0.85 -0.47
N GLU A 191 -8.40 -0.73 0.67
CA GLU A 191 -8.01 0.55 1.24
C GLU A 191 -7.08 1.28 0.29
N TRP A 192 -6.04 0.63 -0.25
CA TRP A 192 -5.10 1.22 -1.19
C TRP A 192 -5.78 1.75 -2.45
N LEU A 193 -6.67 0.98 -3.07
CA LEU A 193 -7.41 1.42 -4.26
C LEU A 193 -8.47 2.47 -3.92
N ALA A 194 -9.17 2.34 -2.79
CA ALA A 194 -10.13 3.37 -2.38
C ALA A 194 -9.45 4.70 -2.01
N THR A 195 -8.20 4.66 -1.55
CA THR A 195 -7.57 5.80 -0.88
C THR A 195 -6.30 6.38 -1.52
N THR A 196 -5.49 5.60 -2.26
CA THR A 196 -4.09 6.00 -2.58
C THR A 196 -3.73 5.94 -4.06
N VAL A 197 -4.25 4.96 -4.81
CA VAL A 197 -3.72 4.63 -6.13
C VAL A 197 -4.18 5.58 -7.21
N ASP A 198 -5.35 6.13 -7.03
CA ASP A 198 -6.18 6.61 -8.13
C ASP A 198 -5.48 7.75 -8.88
N ALA A 199 -5.13 8.85 -8.24
CA ALA A 199 -4.58 9.98 -8.98
C ALA A 199 -3.03 9.97 -9.17
N PRO A 200 -2.18 9.85 -8.14
CA PRO A 200 -0.75 10.13 -8.31
C PRO A 200 0.06 8.99 -8.94
N ILE A 201 -0.25 7.73 -8.60
CA ILE A 201 0.43 6.57 -9.21
C ILE A 201 0.01 6.46 -10.66
N MET A 202 -1.29 6.60 -10.96
CA MET A 202 -1.74 6.67 -12.35
C MET A 202 -1.06 7.80 -13.10
N ILE A 203 -0.88 8.98 -12.51
CA ILE A 203 -0.16 10.06 -13.19
C ILE A 203 1.31 9.76 -13.40
N ILE A 204 2.01 9.17 -12.43
CA ILE A 204 3.40 8.73 -12.65
C ILE A 204 3.45 7.70 -13.78
N VAL A 205 2.56 6.72 -13.76
CA VAL A 205 2.42 5.73 -14.83
C VAL A 205 2.16 6.44 -16.15
N MET A 206 1.14 7.29 -16.26
CA MET A 206 0.77 8.04 -17.45
C MET A 206 1.89 8.95 -17.97
N LEU A 207 2.61 9.66 -17.10
CA LEU A 207 3.76 10.47 -17.48
C LEU A 207 4.89 9.58 -18.01
N MET A 208 5.12 8.41 -17.40
CA MET A 208 6.04 7.41 -17.94
C MET A 208 5.55 6.88 -19.29
N LEU A 209 4.26 6.61 -19.47
CA LEU A 209 3.68 6.17 -20.75
C LEU A 209 3.86 7.26 -21.81
N LEU A 210 3.51 8.51 -21.49
CA LEU A 210 3.67 9.66 -22.38
C LEU A 210 5.14 9.84 -22.76
N PHE A 211 6.06 9.77 -21.79
CA PHE A 211 7.50 9.83 -22.05
C PHE A 211 7.96 8.69 -22.97
N VAL A 212 7.50 7.46 -22.71
CA VAL A 212 7.82 6.27 -23.50
C VAL A 212 7.29 6.39 -24.93
N ILE A 213 6.04 6.84 -25.09
CA ILE A 213 5.37 7.09 -26.38
C ILE A 213 6.10 8.19 -27.15
N VAL A 214 6.39 9.34 -26.52
CA VAL A 214 7.11 10.46 -27.15
C VAL A 214 8.51 10.02 -27.58
N LYS A 215 9.23 9.29 -26.72
CA LYS A 215 10.61 8.85 -27.00
C LYS A 215 10.70 7.73 -28.04
N HIS A 216 9.69 6.88 -28.16
CA HIS A 216 9.71 5.70 -29.03
C HIS A 216 8.53 5.65 -30.01
N LYS A 217 8.01 6.82 -30.40
CA LYS A 217 6.82 7.00 -31.24
C LYS A 217 6.81 6.17 -32.52
N SER A 218 7.98 5.84 -33.08
CA SER A 218 8.12 5.05 -34.30
C SER A 218 8.14 3.53 -34.08
N ARG A 219 8.20 3.05 -32.83
CA ARG A 219 8.40 1.63 -32.50
C ARG A 219 7.35 1.04 -31.55
N MET A 220 6.51 1.86 -30.93
CA MET A 220 5.48 1.37 -30.00
C MET A 220 4.08 1.71 -30.50
N ASP A 221 3.29 0.65 -30.65
CA ASP A 221 1.85 0.74 -30.81
C ASP A 221 1.21 1.01 -29.44
N ALA A 222 0.26 1.93 -29.37
CA ALA A 222 -0.40 2.32 -28.12
C ALA A 222 -1.15 1.13 -27.49
N GLU A 223 -1.78 0.29 -28.33
CA GLU A 223 -2.43 -0.95 -27.92
C GLU A 223 -1.45 -1.89 -27.21
N SER A 224 -0.23 -2.02 -27.75
CA SER A 224 0.81 -2.90 -27.16
C SER A 224 1.28 -2.43 -25.78
N LEU A 225 1.18 -1.14 -25.48
CA LEU A 225 1.62 -0.58 -24.21
C LEU A 225 0.53 -0.71 -23.14
N LEU A 226 -0.75 -0.47 -23.48
CA LEU A 226 -1.87 -0.75 -22.57
C LEU A 226 -1.92 -2.24 -22.21
N LEU A 227 -1.82 -3.12 -23.21
CA LEU A 227 -1.74 -4.56 -23.00
C LEU A 227 -0.61 -4.94 -22.04
N ARG A 228 0.57 -4.34 -22.19
CA ARG A 228 1.73 -4.60 -21.30
C ARG A 228 1.50 -4.14 -19.86
N ILE A 229 0.77 -3.05 -19.63
CA ILE A 229 0.46 -2.58 -18.26
C ILE A 229 -0.50 -3.56 -17.59
N THR A 230 -1.55 -3.96 -18.31
CA THR A 230 -2.51 -4.96 -17.84
C THR A 230 -1.83 -6.30 -17.59
N GLU A 231 -0.99 -6.77 -18.51
CA GLU A 231 -0.21 -7.99 -18.33
C GLU A 231 0.78 -7.87 -17.15
N ALA A 232 1.41 -6.70 -16.97
CA ALA A 232 2.35 -6.48 -15.86
C ALA A 232 1.66 -6.48 -14.50
N SER A 233 0.44 -5.94 -14.39
CA SER A 233 -0.33 -5.97 -13.14
C SER A 233 -0.81 -7.39 -12.83
N GLU A 234 -1.35 -8.11 -13.81
CA GLU A 234 -1.73 -9.52 -13.67
C GLU A 234 -0.53 -10.40 -13.28
N GLU A 235 0.61 -10.23 -13.96
CA GLU A 235 1.83 -10.95 -13.66
C GLU A 235 2.37 -10.61 -12.26
N PHE A 236 2.29 -9.34 -11.84
CA PHE A 236 2.66 -8.94 -10.49
C PHE A 236 1.82 -9.67 -9.45
N TYR A 237 0.49 -9.65 -9.58
CA TYR A 237 -0.41 -10.37 -8.68
C TYR A 237 -0.12 -11.87 -8.66
N GLU A 238 0.01 -12.51 -9.82
CA GLU A 238 0.33 -13.93 -9.92
C GLU A 238 1.67 -14.26 -9.22
N ARG A 239 2.70 -13.44 -9.43
CA ARG A 239 4.00 -13.61 -8.78
C ARG A 239 3.92 -13.45 -7.27
N VAL A 240 3.10 -12.52 -6.76
CA VAL A 240 2.85 -12.37 -5.31
C VAL A 240 2.21 -13.63 -4.75
N ILE A 241 1.19 -14.18 -5.41
CA ILE A 241 0.53 -15.43 -5.00
C ILE A 241 1.50 -16.61 -4.99
N LEU A 242 2.33 -16.73 -6.03
CA LEU A 242 3.34 -17.79 -6.14
C LEU A 242 4.38 -17.76 -5.00
N MET A 243 4.59 -16.60 -4.35
CA MET A 243 5.45 -16.52 -3.16
C MET A 243 4.86 -17.27 -1.97
N PHE A 244 3.54 -17.26 -1.80
CA PHE A 244 2.86 -17.96 -0.71
C PHE A 244 2.67 -19.47 -0.98
N GLN A 245 2.92 -19.93 -2.21
CA GLN A 245 2.83 -21.34 -2.59
C GLN A 245 4.15 -22.12 -2.46
N LYS A 246 5.26 -21.45 -2.09
CA LYS A 246 6.57 -22.09 -1.86
C LYS A 246 7.09 -21.76 -0.47
N LYS A 247 7.41 -22.79 0.33
CA LYS A 247 7.90 -22.64 1.71
C LYS A 247 9.08 -21.66 1.84
N SER A 248 10.03 -21.73 0.91
CA SER A 248 11.21 -20.84 0.88
C SER A 248 10.92 -19.38 0.51
N ARG A 249 9.72 -19.07 -0.02
CA ARG A 249 9.35 -17.73 -0.46
C ARG A 249 8.24 -17.08 0.35
N ILE A 250 7.60 -17.79 1.28
CA ILE A 250 6.56 -17.21 2.15
C ILE A 250 7.11 -15.99 2.91
N ALA A 251 8.31 -16.10 3.50
CA ALA A 251 8.93 -14.99 4.22
C ALA A 251 9.09 -13.75 3.32
N ILE A 252 9.60 -13.94 2.09
CA ILE A 252 9.73 -12.87 1.09
C ILE A 252 8.36 -12.29 0.71
N GLY A 253 7.32 -13.12 0.62
CA GLY A 253 5.94 -12.68 0.39
C GLY A 253 5.41 -11.80 1.52
N ILE A 254 5.55 -12.23 2.78
CA ILE A 254 5.16 -11.46 3.98
C ILE A 254 5.90 -10.13 4.03
N ILE A 255 7.23 -10.15 3.83
CA ILE A 255 8.06 -8.94 3.76
C ILE A 255 7.57 -8.01 2.64
N GLY A 256 7.21 -8.57 1.48
CA GLY A 256 6.72 -7.80 0.34
C GLY A 256 5.43 -7.06 0.63
N VAL A 257 4.46 -7.73 1.24
CA VAL A 257 3.20 -7.10 1.67
C VAL A 257 3.50 -6.01 2.71
N LEU A 258 4.33 -6.32 3.72
CA LEU A 258 4.70 -5.37 4.77
C LEU A 258 5.38 -4.11 4.22
N VAL A 259 6.27 -4.27 3.25
CA VAL A 259 6.97 -3.15 2.60
C VAL A 259 6.04 -2.37 1.68
N LEU A 260 5.06 -3.04 1.05
CA LEU A 260 4.05 -2.36 0.23
C LEU A 260 3.23 -1.38 1.08
N HIS A 261 2.86 -1.73 2.32
CA HIS A 261 2.20 -0.80 3.25
C HIS A 261 3.00 0.51 3.42
N MET A 262 4.33 0.43 3.52
CA MET A 262 5.16 1.63 3.63
C MET A 262 5.21 2.44 2.32
N VAL A 263 5.19 1.80 1.16
CA VAL A 263 5.17 2.50 -0.13
C VAL A 263 3.85 3.27 -0.31
N VAL A 264 2.75 2.77 0.22
CA VAL A 264 1.44 3.43 0.19
C VAL A 264 1.45 4.78 0.91
N GLU A 265 2.18 4.89 2.01
CA GLU A 265 2.35 6.16 2.75
C GLU A 265 3.00 7.27 1.91
N VAL A 266 3.83 6.90 0.93
CA VAL A 266 4.38 7.88 -0.02
C VAL A 266 3.27 8.54 -0.83
N GLY A 267 2.26 7.76 -1.23
CA GLY A 267 1.09 8.23 -1.95
C GLY A 267 0.14 9.04 -1.08
N HIS A 268 -0.07 8.65 0.18
CA HIS A 268 -0.98 9.35 1.10
C HIS A 268 -0.43 10.66 1.66
N PHE A 269 0.86 10.69 1.98
CA PHE A 269 1.46 11.82 2.67
C PHE A 269 2.43 12.57 1.79
N ILE A 270 3.48 11.90 1.30
CA ILE A 270 4.61 12.59 0.72
C ILE A 270 4.24 13.28 -0.60
N ILE A 271 3.50 12.62 -1.48
CA ILE A 271 3.06 13.23 -2.74
C ILE A 271 2.12 14.42 -2.44
N PRO A 272 1.01 14.27 -1.69
CA PRO A 272 0.16 15.38 -1.30
C PRO A 272 0.88 16.56 -0.64
N TYR A 273 1.80 16.31 0.29
CA TYR A 273 2.56 17.37 0.94
C TYR A 273 3.48 18.12 -0.02
N THR A 274 4.06 17.43 -0.99
CA THR A 274 5.01 18.04 -1.93
C THR A 274 4.31 18.78 -3.07
N THR A 275 3.19 18.27 -3.57
CA THR A 275 2.46 18.85 -4.69
C THR A 275 1.34 19.80 -4.26
N GLY A 276 0.88 19.71 -3.02
CA GLY A 276 -0.32 20.38 -2.52
C GLY A 276 -1.63 19.69 -2.92
N LEU A 277 -1.56 18.55 -3.60
CA LEU A 277 -2.71 17.80 -4.08
C LEU A 277 -3.18 16.80 -3.01
N ALA A 278 -3.63 17.34 -1.88
CA ALA A 278 -4.26 16.58 -0.81
C ALA A 278 -5.58 15.92 -1.24
N LEU A 279 -5.89 14.76 -0.70
CA LEU A 279 -7.19 14.11 -0.93
C LEU A 279 -8.26 14.83 -0.09
N PRO A 280 -9.34 15.38 -0.71
CA PRO A 280 -10.34 16.19 -0.02
C PRO A 280 -11.04 15.48 1.13
N TRP A 281 -11.25 14.17 1.04
CA TRP A 281 -11.93 13.41 2.09
C TRP A 281 -10.96 12.87 3.17
N TYR A 282 -9.67 12.68 2.86
CA TYR A 282 -8.69 12.13 3.81
C TYR A 282 -8.10 13.21 4.72
N PHE A 283 -7.55 14.29 4.14
CA PHE A 283 -6.80 15.30 4.87
C PHE A 283 -7.58 16.03 5.98
N PRO A 284 -8.88 16.37 5.79
CA PRO A 284 -9.66 16.99 6.86
C PRO A 284 -9.81 16.10 8.10
N GLN A 285 -9.72 14.77 7.95
CA GLN A 285 -9.81 13.83 9.07
C GLN A 285 -8.51 13.77 9.89
N LEU A 286 -7.39 14.20 9.32
CA LEU A 286 -6.08 14.19 9.97
C LEU A 286 -5.93 15.34 10.98
N GLY A 287 -6.69 16.42 10.81
CA GLY A 287 -6.66 17.59 11.68
C GLY A 287 -5.55 18.60 11.34
N PRO A 288 -5.16 19.47 12.29
CA PRO A 288 -4.15 20.52 12.04
C PRO A 288 -2.72 19.94 11.93
N GLY A 289 -1.89 20.59 11.12
CA GLY A 289 -0.47 20.18 10.89
C GLY A 289 -0.22 19.39 9.61
N HIS A 290 -1.26 19.17 8.81
CA HIS A 290 -1.21 18.46 7.53
C HIS A 290 -1.19 19.41 6.32
N GLU A 291 -0.44 20.51 6.43
CA GLU A 291 -0.37 21.51 5.36
C GLU A 291 0.68 21.15 4.29
N PRO A 292 0.46 21.51 3.01
CA PRO A 292 1.47 21.34 1.98
C PRO A 292 2.79 21.99 2.37
N ILE A 293 3.91 21.33 2.09
CA ILE A 293 5.25 21.73 2.54
C ILE A 293 5.70 23.10 2.02
N LEU A 294 5.08 23.56 0.92
CA LEU A 294 5.26 24.90 0.38
C LEU A 294 4.90 25.99 1.42
N LEU A 295 3.88 25.78 2.24
CA LEU A 295 3.44 26.76 3.23
C LEU A 295 4.47 26.99 4.36
N PRO A 296 4.92 25.97 5.12
CA PRO A 296 5.96 26.17 6.12
C PRO A 296 7.27 26.63 5.46
N MET A 297 7.59 26.19 4.23
CA MET A 297 8.75 26.69 3.48
C MET A 297 8.66 28.20 3.21
N LEU A 298 7.50 28.71 2.78
CA LEU A 298 7.31 30.14 2.54
C LEU A 298 7.40 30.96 3.83
N ARG A 299 6.89 30.43 4.95
CA ARG A 299 7.04 31.08 6.26
C ARG A 299 8.49 31.15 6.70
N ASP A 300 9.25 30.08 6.54
CA ASP A 300 10.68 30.09 6.86
C ASP A 300 11.46 30.98 5.89
N PHE A 301 11.10 30.99 4.61
CA PHE A 301 11.70 31.87 3.61
C PHE A 301 11.54 33.35 3.97
N THR A 302 10.39 33.78 4.50
CA THR A 302 10.18 35.17 4.92
C THR A 302 10.88 35.52 6.22
N LEU A 303 11.12 34.53 7.10
CA LEU A 303 11.87 34.70 8.35
C LEU A 303 13.40 34.71 8.16
N ALA A 304 13.90 34.21 7.03
CA ALA A 304 15.32 34.16 6.74
C ALA A 304 15.93 35.55 6.48
N SER A 305 17.02 35.87 7.17
CA SER A 305 17.76 37.13 7.03
C SER A 305 18.68 37.11 5.79
N GLY A 306 18.10 37.42 4.64
CA GLY A 306 18.81 37.65 3.38
C GLY A 306 18.77 36.48 2.39
N ILE A 307 19.16 36.78 1.14
CA ILE A 307 19.00 35.91 -0.03
C ILE A 307 19.74 34.57 0.14
N LEU A 308 20.90 34.58 0.77
CA LEU A 308 21.68 33.36 0.96
C LEU A 308 20.99 32.39 1.94
N GLN A 309 20.45 32.89 3.06
CA GLN A 309 19.73 32.06 4.02
C GLN A 309 18.41 31.54 3.41
N GLN A 310 17.71 32.38 2.65
CA GLN A 310 16.54 32.00 1.85
C GLN A 310 16.82 30.84 0.88
N PHE A 311 17.94 30.92 0.15
CA PHE A 311 18.39 29.83 -0.72
C PHE A 311 18.65 28.54 0.07
N PHE A 312 19.28 28.62 1.24
CA PHE A 312 19.50 27.45 2.10
C PHE A 312 18.21 26.87 2.67
N VAL A 313 17.19 27.68 2.99
CA VAL A 313 15.87 27.19 3.38
C VAL A 313 15.31 26.29 2.28
N ILE A 314 15.27 26.76 1.02
CA ILE A 314 14.78 25.97 -0.12
C ILE A 314 15.54 24.64 -0.24
N LEU A 315 16.87 24.67 -0.13
CA LEU A 315 17.69 23.47 -0.18
C LEU A 315 17.41 22.49 0.97
N VAL A 316 17.24 22.97 2.21
CA VAL A 316 16.90 22.13 3.36
C VAL A 316 15.58 21.39 3.12
N TYR A 317 14.55 22.12 2.67
CA TYR A 317 13.25 21.54 2.33
C TYR A 317 13.35 20.47 1.23
N MET A 318 14.05 20.78 0.13
CA MET A 318 14.25 19.83 -0.97
C MET A 318 15.02 18.58 -0.52
N MET A 319 16.10 18.74 0.26
CA MET A 319 16.88 17.61 0.78
C MET A 319 16.08 16.74 1.74
N ASN A 320 15.23 17.34 2.58
CA ASN A 320 14.33 16.59 3.46
C ASN A 320 13.30 15.77 2.67
N ILE A 321 12.67 16.35 1.63
CA ILE A 321 11.72 15.65 0.76
C ILE A 321 12.39 14.45 0.09
N ILE A 322 13.60 14.62 -0.43
CA ILE A 322 14.33 13.53 -1.07
C ILE A 322 14.76 12.48 -0.03
N ALA A 323 15.21 12.90 1.16
CA ALA A 323 15.61 11.99 2.23
C ALA A 323 14.45 11.11 2.68
N ILE A 324 13.28 11.68 2.96
CA ILE A 324 12.10 10.91 3.39
C ILE A 324 11.65 9.96 2.28
N LEU A 325 11.59 10.40 1.01
CA LEU A 325 11.29 9.53 -0.13
C LEU A 325 12.27 8.34 -0.22
N MET A 326 13.58 8.59 -0.09
CA MET A 326 14.58 7.53 -0.10
C MET A 326 14.40 6.56 1.08
N LEU A 327 14.06 7.05 2.28
CA LEU A 327 13.82 6.22 3.45
C LEU A 327 12.58 5.32 3.30
N PHE A 328 11.49 5.82 2.71
CA PHE A 328 10.29 5.03 2.44
C PHE A 328 10.47 4.03 1.28
N ILE A 329 11.24 4.39 0.24
CA ILE A 329 11.50 3.50 -0.91
C ILE A 329 12.58 2.46 -0.61
N ALA A 330 13.49 2.72 0.34
CA ALA A 330 14.62 1.84 0.63
C ALA A 330 14.20 0.41 1.03
N PRO A 331 13.17 0.17 1.89
CA PRO A 331 12.68 -1.17 2.15
C PRO A 331 12.14 -1.89 0.91
N ALA A 332 11.48 -1.18 -0.01
CA ALA A 332 11.03 -1.73 -1.30
C ALA A 332 12.20 -2.13 -2.19
N TYR A 333 13.24 -1.30 -2.23
CA TYR A 333 14.48 -1.62 -2.91
C TYR A 333 15.16 -2.87 -2.31
N ILE A 334 15.29 -2.94 -0.98
CA ILE A 334 15.85 -4.11 -0.29
C ILE A 334 15.05 -5.36 -0.62
N TRP A 335 13.72 -5.30 -0.47
CA TRP A 335 12.83 -6.42 -0.79
C TRP A 335 12.96 -6.88 -2.24
N TYR A 336 13.02 -5.96 -3.21
CA TYR A 336 13.19 -6.30 -4.63
C TYR A 336 14.46 -7.13 -4.87
N TYR A 337 15.58 -6.78 -4.22
CA TYR A 337 16.82 -7.55 -4.34
C TYR A 337 16.73 -8.91 -3.64
N LEU A 338 16.07 -8.98 -2.47
CA LEU A 338 15.77 -10.25 -1.82
C LEU A 338 14.91 -11.13 -2.74
N TYR A 339 13.88 -10.59 -3.35
CA TYR A 339 12.98 -11.29 -4.27
C TYR A 339 13.69 -11.82 -5.52
N LYS A 340 14.62 -11.05 -6.09
CA LYS A 340 15.37 -11.43 -7.31
C LYS A 340 16.58 -12.32 -7.04
N ASP A 341 16.85 -12.69 -5.79
CA ASP A 341 18.06 -13.42 -5.42
C ASP A 341 19.35 -12.75 -5.91
N LYS A 342 19.36 -11.41 -6.00
CA LYS A 342 20.50 -10.62 -6.49
C LYS A 342 21.32 -10.08 -5.34
N LYS A 343 22.65 -10.02 -5.54
CA LYS A 343 23.54 -9.28 -4.64
C LYS A 343 23.18 -7.80 -4.72
N ILE A 344 23.04 -7.17 -3.56
CA ILE A 344 22.70 -5.76 -3.51
C ILE A 344 23.94 -4.95 -3.90
N VAL A 345 23.83 -4.20 -5.00
CA VAL A 345 24.92 -3.36 -5.49
C VAL A 345 24.70 -1.94 -4.97
N PRO A 346 25.69 -1.34 -4.28
CA PRO A 346 25.66 0.07 -3.89
C PRO A 346 25.55 0.95 -5.13
N GLY A 347 24.53 1.80 -5.21
CA GLY A 347 24.49 2.84 -6.22
C GLY A 347 25.39 4.02 -5.87
N HIS A 348 25.78 4.81 -6.87
CA HIS A 348 26.46 6.09 -6.67
C HIS A 348 25.60 7.08 -5.86
N LEU A 349 24.31 6.84 -5.67
CA LEU A 349 23.46 7.72 -4.86
C LEU A 349 23.63 7.52 -3.34
N THR A 350 24.40 6.51 -2.91
CA THR A 350 24.56 6.21 -1.47
C THR A 350 25.18 7.35 -0.66
N TRP A 351 26.14 8.10 -1.20
CA TRP A 351 26.75 9.22 -0.48
C TRP A 351 25.84 10.46 -0.43
N LEU A 352 25.06 10.72 -1.50
CA LEU A 352 24.02 11.75 -1.50
C LEU A 352 22.96 11.46 -0.44
N PHE A 353 22.56 10.20 -0.33
CA PHE A 353 21.61 9.75 0.69
C PHE A 353 22.08 10.12 2.10
N PHE A 354 23.35 9.88 2.46
CA PHE A 354 23.86 10.25 3.78
C PHE A 354 23.91 11.76 4.02
N GLY A 355 24.25 12.55 3.00
CA GLY A 355 24.16 14.00 3.08
C GLY A 355 22.75 14.48 3.38
N MET A 356 21.79 14.04 2.56
CA MET A 356 20.36 14.37 2.71
C MET A 356 19.82 13.89 4.06
N LEU A 357 20.18 12.68 4.48
CA LEU A 357 19.77 12.12 5.77
C LEU A 357 20.31 12.93 6.95
N SER A 358 21.54 13.44 6.87
CA SER A 358 22.09 14.29 7.94
C SER A 358 21.39 15.65 8.02
N VAL A 359 21.03 16.26 6.88
CA VAL A 359 20.21 17.48 6.84
C VAL A 359 18.83 17.21 7.44
N PHE A 360 18.22 16.08 7.09
CA PHE A 360 16.92 15.65 7.62
C PHE A 360 16.92 15.52 9.15
N PHE A 361 17.99 15.00 9.75
CA PHE A 361 18.08 14.89 11.21
C PHE A 361 18.38 16.22 11.92
N ILE A 362 19.15 17.12 11.31
CA ILE A 362 19.54 18.40 11.93
C ILE A 362 18.43 19.46 11.79
N ALA A 363 17.76 19.49 10.64
CA ALA A 363 16.71 20.44 10.30
C ALA A 363 15.48 19.68 9.73
N PRO A 364 14.78 18.90 10.57
CA PRO A 364 13.66 18.08 10.13
C PRO A 364 12.45 18.96 9.76
N VAL A 365 11.97 18.84 8.53
CA VAL A 365 10.71 19.48 8.08
C VAL A 365 9.52 18.52 8.14
N PHE A 366 9.77 17.26 8.48
CA PHE A 366 8.77 16.23 8.71
C PHE A 366 8.88 15.70 10.14
N ARG A 367 7.74 15.39 10.75
CA ARG A 367 7.67 14.76 12.07
C ARG A 367 6.74 13.57 12.01
N MET A 368 7.18 12.43 12.54
CA MET A 368 6.33 11.25 12.68
C MET A 368 5.78 11.14 14.10
N ARG A 369 4.52 10.72 14.23
CA ARG A 369 3.87 10.34 15.49
C ARG A 369 2.79 9.29 15.22
N SER A 370 2.18 8.75 16.28
CA SER A 370 0.90 8.04 16.16
C SER A 370 -0.24 9.05 16.01
N PHE A 371 -1.31 8.72 15.26
CA PHE A 371 -2.47 9.61 15.12
C PHE A 371 -3.13 9.96 16.46
N GLY A 372 -3.26 8.97 17.36
CA GLY A 372 -3.98 9.15 18.62
C GLY A 372 -5.50 9.39 18.45
N SER A 373 -6.02 9.19 17.24
CA SER A 373 -7.44 9.28 16.88
C SER A 373 -8.09 7.89 16.98
N GLN A 374 -9.40 7.84 17.23
CA GLN A 374 -10.16 6.58 17.16
C GLN A 374 -10.58 6.21 15.73
N LEU A 375 -10.51 7.15 14.79
CA LEU A 375 -11.01 6.97 13.42
C LEU A 375 -9.93 6.44 12.46
N LEU A 376 -8.69 6.90 12.65
CA LEU A 376 -7.55 6.57 11.80
C LEU A 376 -6.54 5.77 12.61
N ILE A 377 -5.93 4.79 11.94
CA ILE A 377 -4.89 3.95 12.52
C ILE A 377 -3.66 4.07 11.64
N GLY A 378 -2.51 4.39 12.24
CA GLY A 378 -1.23 4.30 11.56
C GLY A 378 -0.20 5.30 12.04
N THR A 379 0.75 5.61 11.16
CA THR A 379 1.78 6.62 11.43
C THR A 379 1.36 7.94 10.82
N ASP A 380 1.17 8.93 11.65
CA ASP A 380 0.94 10.31 11.25
C ASP A 380 2.28 10.97 10.87
N ILE A 381 2.38 11.46 9.64
CA ILE A 381 3.50 12.25 9.15
C ILE A 381 3.04 13.71 9.05
N LEU A 382 3.57 14.59 9.88
CA LEU A 382 3.28 16.02 9.87
C LEU A 382 4.35 16.80 9.10
N THR A 383 3.95 17.89 8.44
CA THR A 383 4.88 18.93 7.99
C THR A 383 5.10 19.94 9.11
N GLN A 384 6.31 20.48 9.20
CA GLN A 384 6.66 21.50 10.19
C GLN A 384 7.67 22.51 9.64
N GLN A 385 7.77 23.65 10.30
CA GLN A 385 8.83 24.62 10.08
C GLN A 385 10.18 24.06 10.57
N ILE A 386 11.28 24.57 10.01
CA ILE A 386 12.62 24.26 10.47
C ILE A 386 12.76 24.76 11.91
N PRO A 387 13.02 23.88 12.91
CA PRO A 387 12.98 24.27 14.33
C PRO A 387 13.90 25.44 14.69
N PHE A 388 15.04 25.55 14.00
CA PHE A 388 16.02 26.62 14.21
C PHE A 388 16.49 27.18 12.86
N ILE A 389 15.79 28.19 12.34
CA ILE A 389 16.10 28.75 11.02
C ILE A 389 17.52 29.34 10.92
N GLN A 390 18.12 29.76 12.03
CA GLN A 390 19.50 30.25 12.05
C GLN A 390 20.53 29.15 11.77
N ASN A 391 20.14 27.88 11.90
CA ASN A 391 21.01 26.72 11.69
C ASN A 391 20.92 26.14 10.27
N VAL A 392 20.18 26.73 9.33
CA VAL A 392 20.03 26.17 7.97
C VAL A 392 21.35 26.06 7.22
N PHE A 393 22.23 27.07 7.34
CA PHE A 393 23.57 27.02 6.75
C PHE A 393 24.39 25.87 7.36
N TYR A 394 24.34 25.72 8.68
CA TYR A 394 25.04 24.65 9.39
C TYR A 394 24.53 23.27 8.96
N ALA A 395 23.22 23.09 8.83
CA ALA A 395 22.64 21.83 8.36
C ALA A 395 23.15 21.46 6.96
N ILE A 396 23.12 22.40 6.00
CA ILE A 396 23.64 22.19 4.63
C ILE A 396 25.14 21.89 4.64
N LEU A 397 25.93 22.65 5.41
CA LEU A 397 27.37 22.43 5.53
C LEU A 397 27.67 21.01 6.05
N VAL A 398 26.99 20.57 7.11
CA VAL A 398 27.13 19.20 7.63
C VAL A 398 26.72 18.18 6.57
N GLY A 399 25.62 18.41 5.85
CA GLY A 399 25.19 17.57 4.72
C GLY A 399 26.24 17.39 3.63
N VAL A 400 26.90 18.48 3.24
CA VAL A 400 27.99 18.46 2.26
C VAL A 400 29.21 17.71 2.81
N VAL A 401 29.63 18.00 4.04
CA VAL A 401 30.78 17.34 4.66
C VAL A 401 30.55 15.82 4.81
N VAL A 402 29.37 15.42 5.29
CA VAL A 402 28.98 14.01 5.40
C VAL A 402 28.97 13.35 4.01
N SER A 403 28.42 14.01 2.99
CA SER A 403 28.45 13.51 1.61
C SER A 403 29.88 13.27 1.12
N LEU A 404 30.79 14.23 1.33
CA LEU A 404 32.19 14.12 0.92
C LEU A 404 32.90 12.97 1.65
N ILE A 405 32.70 12.83 2.96
CA ILE A 405 33.23 11.71 3.74
C ILE A 405 32.72 10.38 3.16
N PHE A 406 31.42 10.27 2.88
CA PHE A 406 30.85 9.07 2.30
C PHE A 406 31.27 8.82 0.85
N ILE A 407 31.59 9.85 0.06
CA ILE A 407 32.22 9.68 -1.27
C ILE A 407 33.57 8.97 -1.12
N LEU A 408 34.42 9.46 -0.21
CA LEU A 408 35.74 8.87 0.03
C LEU A 408 35.64 7.44 0.58
N LEU A 409 34.75 7.22 1.55
CA LEU A 409 34.49 5.89 2.11
C LEU A 409 33.89 4.95 1.07
N HIS A 410 32.98 5.42 0.21
CA HIS A 410 32.34 4.59 -0.81
C HIS A 410 33.33 4.16 -1.88
N ARG A 411 34.27 5.04 -2.29
CA ARG A 411 35.34 4.68 -3.23
C ARG A 411 36.21 3.56 -2.67
N LYS A 412 36.52 3.59 -1.37
CA LYS A 412 37.38 2.59 -0.72
C LYS A 412 36.63 1.31 -0.29
N PHE A 413 35.38 1.45 0.16
CA PHE A 413 34.58 0.40 0.80
C PHE A 413 33.09 0.42 0.40
N PRO A 414 32.76 0.30 -0.90
CA PRO A 414 31.39 0.52 -1.40
C PRO A 414 30.36 -0.41 -0.74
N LYS A 415 30.75 -1.67 -0.49
CA LYS A 415 29.91 -2.66 0.19
C LYS A 415 29.60 -2.28 1.64
N ARG A 416 30.57 -1.73 2.39
CA ARG A 416 30.36 -1.33 3.79
C ARG A 416 29.46 -0.11 3.86
N THR A 417 29.66 0.88 2.99
CA THR A 417 28.80 2.07 2.96
C THR A 417 27.35 1.73 2.61
N ALA A 418 27.10 0.79 1.70
CA ALA A 418 25.73 0.33 1.43
C ALA A 418 25.10 -0.41 2.62
N LYS A 419 25.86 -1.26 3.31
CA LYS A 419 25.37 -1.95 4.53
C LYS A 419 24.96 -0.95 5.61
N VAL A 420 25.74 0.13 5.80
CA VAL A 420 25.38 1.22 6.71
C VAL A 420 24.10 1.91 6.23
N GLY A 421 23.95 2.15 4.92
CA GLY A 421 22.73 2.76 4.36
C GLY A 421 21.49 1.90 4.62
N PHE A 422 21.60 0.58 4.43
CA PHE A 422 20.51 -0.36 4.74
C PHE A 422 20.23 -0.42 6.24
N PHE A 423 21.26 -0.36 7.08
CA PHE A 423 21.06 -0.29 8.52
C PHE A 423 20.21 0.93 8.89
N PHE A 424 20.54 2.13 8.39
CA PHE A 424 19.73 3.33 8.64
C PHE A 424 18.30 3.21 8.07
N ALA A 425 18.13 2.64 6.87
CA ALA A 425 16.81 2.41 6.30
C ALA A 425 15.97 1.42 7.15
N LEU A 426 16.59 0.35 7.66
CA LEU A 426 15.91 -0.63 8.52
C LEU A 426 15.59 -0.06 9.89
N VAL A 427 16.47 0.77 10.48
CA VAL A 427 16.21 1.48 11.73
C VAL A 427 15.05 2.46 11.56
N TYR A 428 15.04 3.24 10.47
CA TYR A 428 13.93 4.12 10.14
C TYR A 428 12.63 3.33 9.97
N PHE A 429 12.68 2.19 9.27
CA PHE A 429 11.50 1.35 9.11
C PHE A 429 10.99 0.79 10.44
N ALA A 430 11.87 0.37 11.35
CA ALA A 430 11.48 0.01 12.72
C ALA A 430 10.81 1.17 13.46
N PHE A 431 11.35 2.38 13.32
CA PHE A 431 10.79 3.57 13.97
C PHE A 431 9.40 3.93 13.43
N TYR A 432 9.19 3.83 12.12
CA TYR A 432 7.86 3.94 11.51
C TYR A 432 6.91 2.86 12.04
N LEU A 433 7.33 1.58 12.02
CA LEU A 433 6.50 0.47 12.51
C LEU A 433 6.16 0.59 13.99
N TRP A 434 7.06 1.16 14.79
CA TRP A 434 6.80 1.44 16.19
C TRP A 434 5.60 2.37 16.38
N TYR A 435 5.57 3.53 15.69
CA TYR A 435 4.42 4.44 15.78
C TYR A 435 3.13 3.80 15.28
N PHE A 436 3.21 3.07 14.16
CA PHE A 436 2.08 2.31 13.63
C PHE A 436 1.53 1.32 14.66
N VAL A 437 2.40 0.51 15.28
CA VAL A 437 2.01 -0.51 16.27
C VAL A 437 1.46 0.11 17.55
N VAL A 438 2.00 1.24 18.01
CA VAL A 438 1.49 1.95 19.19
C VAL A 438 0.07 2.46 18.95
N ASP A 439 -0.19 3.05 17.78
CA ASP A 439 -1.51 3.55 17.41
C ASP A 439 -2.52 2.41 17.24
N LEU A 440 -2.11 1.35 16.53
CA LEU A 440 -2.85 0.10 16.36
C LEU A 440 -3.24 -0.52 17.71
N TRP A 441 -2.31 -0.57 18.67
CA TRP A 441 -2.54 -1.07 20.01
C TRP A 441 -3.63 -0.25 20.71
N GLY A 442 -3.50 1.08 20.71
CA GLY A 442 -4.49 1.97 21.31
C GLY A 442 -5.88 1.77 20.73
N TYR A 443 -5.99 1.71 19.41
CA TYR A 443 -7.26 1.49 18.71
C TYR A 443 -7.90 0.14 19.08
N TYR A 444 -7.19 -0.97 18.91
CA TYR A 444 -7.77 -2.29 19.08
C TYR A 444 -8.10 -2.59 20.53
N ILE A 445 -7.24 -2.23 21.49
CA ILE A 445 -7.53 -2.48 22.91
C ILE A 445 -8.78 -1.72 23.36
N ASN A 446 -8.90 -0.44 22.99
CA ASN A 446 -10.09 0.34 23.31
C ASN A 446 -11.33 -0.24 22.65
N ALA A 447 -11.26 -0.59 21.35
CA ALA A 447 -12.38 -1.19 20.64
C ALA A 447 -12.81 -2.53 21.27
N ILE A 448 -11.87 -3.41 21.61
CA ILE A 448 -12.14 -4.71 22.26
C ILE A 448 -12.85 -4.51 23.61
N ILE A 449 -12.35 -3.59 24.45
CA ILE A 449 -12.96 -3.28 25.76
C ILE A 449 -14.40 -2.79 25.57
N VAL A 450 -14.61 -1.81 24.67
CA VAL A 450 -15.94 -1.25 24.40
C VAL A 450 -16.90 -2.30 23.86
N MET A 451 -16.46 -3.17 22.95
CA MET A 451 -17.31 -4.25 22.42
C MET A 451 -17.72 -5.24 23.51
N PHE A 452 -16.80 -5.62 24.40
CA PHE A 452 -17.14 -6.53 25.50
C PHE A 452 -18.05 -5.87 26.56
N GLN A 453 -17.82 -4.60 26.90
CA GLN A 453 -18.69 -3.85 27.82
C GLN A 453 -20.12 -3.71 27.29
N ASN A 454 -20.28 -3.62 25.97
CA ASN A 454 -21.57 -3.56 25.31
C ASN A 454 -22.15 -4.95 24.96
N TYR A 455 -21.62 -6.03 25.53
CA TYR A 455 -22.06 -7.42 25.29
C TYR A 455 -21.95 -7.89 23.83
N GLN A 456 -21.14 -7.22 23.00
CA GLN A 456 -20.89 -7.58 21.60
C GLN A 456 -19.71 -8.55 21.48
N PHE A 457 -19.83 -9.72 22.15
CA PHE A 457 -18.76 -10.70 22.29
C PHE A 457 -18.20 -11.22 20.96
N VAL A 458 -19.06 -11.40 19.95
CA VAL A 458 -18.63 -11.84 18.62
C VAL A 458 -17.69 -10.81 18.00
N ILE A 459 -18.09 -9.55 17.93
CA ILE A 459 -17.27 -8.47 17.35
C ILE A 459 -15.97 -8.30 18.15
N GLY A 460 -16.05 -8.26 19.49
CA GLY A 460 -14.89 -8.14 20.37
C GLY A 460 -13.87 -9.27 20.18
N THR A 461 -14.33 -10.52 20.03
CA THR A 461 -13.45 -11.67 19.76
C THR A 461 -12.76 -11.56 18.41
N HIS A 462 -13.47 -11.12 17.37
CA HIS A 462 -12.86 -10.94 16.05
C HIS A 462 -11.88 -9.77 16.02
N PHE A 463 -12.15 -8.67 16.73
CA PHE A 463 -11.18 -7.60 16.90
C PHE A 463 -9.92 -8.06 17.63
N PHE A 464 -10.04 -8.95 18.61
CA PHE A 464 -8.87 -9.57 19.24
C PHE A 464 -8.08 -10.43 18.25
N ILE A 465 -8.74 -11.26 17.44
CA ILE A 465 -8.09 -12.06 16.39
C ILE A 465 -7.40 -11.15 15.37
N PHE A 466 -8.09 -10.09 14.92
CA PHE A 466 -7.54 -9.14 13.96
C PHE A 466 -6.30 -8.46 14.52
N PHE A 467 -6.38 -7.97 15.75
CA PHE A 467 -5.25 -7.39 16.45
C PHE A 467 -4.04 -8.35 16.52
N ALA A 468 -4.27 -9.60 16.95
CA ALA A 468 -3.21 -10.60 17.06
C ALA A 468 -2.55 -10.91 15.71
N LEU A 469 -3.35 -11.07 14.65
CA LEU A 469 -2.85 -11.32 13.28
C LEU A 469 -2.05 -10.13 12.76
N THR A 470 -2.55 -8.90 12.97
CA THR A 470 -1.88 -7.68 12.52
C THR A 470 -0.56 -7.46 13.24
N ILE A 471 -0.52 -7.62 14.57
CA ILE A 471 0.73 -7.53 15.36
C ILE A 471 1.75 -8.58 14.91
N LEU A 472 1.31 -9.83 14.74
CA LEU A 472 2.17 -10.91 14.26
C LEU A 472 2.74 -10.59 12.87
N PHE A 473 1.94 -10.00 11.99
CA PHE A 473 2.36 -9.61 10.66
C PHE A 473 3.41 -8.49 10.68
N TYR A 474 3.15 -7.38 11.37
CA TYR A 474 4.08 -6.24 11.38
C TYR A 474 5.40 -6.57 12.08
N ILE A 475 5.34 -7.12 13.29
CA ILE A 475 6.54 -7.47 14.05
C ILE A 475 7.24 -8.66 13.41
N GLY A 476 6.50 -9.73 13.10
CA GLY A 476 7.06 -10.94 12.51
C GLY A 476 7.64 -10.68 11.11
N GLY A 477 6.95 -9.92 10.27
CA GLY A 477 7.43 -9.54 8.94
C GLY A 477 8.69 -8.69 9.00
N TYR A 478 8.81 -7.77 9.96
CA TYR A 478 10.02 -6.97 10.16
C TYR A 478 11.21 -7.82 10.63
N VAL A 479 10.98 -8.74 11.58
CA VAL A 479 12.01 -9.69 12.02
C VAL A 479 12.46 -10.59 10.87
N MET A 480 11.52 -11.08 10.04
CA MET A 480 11.83 -11.84 8.83
C MET A 480 12.66 -11.01 7.84
N LEU A 481 12.36 -9.72 7.66
CA LEU A 481 13.15 -8.82 6.82
C LEU A 481 14.60 -8.71 7.31
N ILE A 482 14.83 -8.49 8.61
CA ILE A 482 16.18 -8.45 9.19
C ILE A 482 16.91 -9.76 8.95
N TYR A 483 16.23 -10.89 9.22
CA TYR A 483 16.80 -12.22 9.05
C TYR A 483 17.24 -12.48 7.61
N GLU A 484 16.37 -12.21 6.63
CA GLU A 484 16.66 -12.41 5.20
C GLU A 484 17.80 -11.50 4.71
N VAL A 485 17.81 -10.23 5.14
CA VAL A 485 18.92 -9.32 4.82
C VAL A 485 20.24 -9.83 5.39
N TYR A 486 20.24 -10.31 6.63
CA TYR A 486 21.45 -10.84 7.27
C TYR A 486 21.92 -12.16 6.63
N ALA A 487 21.00 -13.09 6.37
CA ALA A 487 21.29 -14.38 5.73
C ALA A 487 21.93 -14.18 4.35
N LYS A 488 21.37 -13.29 3.52
CA LYS A 488 21.92 -13.00 2.19
C LYS A 488 23.23 -12.24 2.20
N GLN A 489 23.56 -11.52 3.27
CA GLN A 489 24.84 -10.84 3.39
C GLN A 489 26.01 -11.75 3.77
N LYS A 490 25.73 -12.97 4.27
CA LYS A 490 26.75 -13.99 4.55
C LYS A 490 27.14 -14.82 3.32
N MET A 491 26.30 -14.82 2.29
CA MET A 491 26.53 -15.49 0.99
C MET A 491 27.19 -14.55 -0.03
#